data_AF-A0A9W8KWV0-F1
#
_entry.id   AF-A0A9W8KWV0-F1
#
_cell.length_a   1.000
_cell.length_b   1.000
_cell.length_c   1.000
_cell.angle_alpha   90.00
_cell.angle_beta   90.00
_cell.angle_gamma   90.00
#
_symmetry.space_group_name_H-M   'P 1'
#
loop_
_entity.id
_entity.type
_entity.pdbx_description
1 polymer ?
#
loop_
_entity_poly.entity_id
_entity_poly.type
_entity_poly.pdbx_seq_one_letter_code
_entity_poly.pdbx_strand_id
1 'polypeptide(L)'
;MSISALLLEKYGPESLHAVFKAPLKSLVERRIIKASADIRKDHEWTTNLDNEKVRQRWAEIATEEHEATEKDMAYIFAELEYYKALQEACGNKAVQGGVDMVWIKDISDDDALMCLREKDWNYKSRGTDRWGLPARHYLGKVYESKVLLLVDPSVYPLNYNTTRLVLSPIESPAAALHPSTFGTMAGPYDAWSKAIKKLNKRLEADKTFYLAPEKSKVPLYSWLPADIRVEMDGSVSINSYINNLHPVSHAAFYSTLSRVLAKTVPLLEQVLTDIVHLLDQRVIVDNEKCVAFTAYHPEYDRRGDIDMSICPDGDLDDAWDAWESGISYTELAPEVFIEPKRPFSPYTLHSQDLQVVVKMINTYLTPENPKHDTDSWQVLNVDSEKVAAITVY
;
A
#
# COMPACT_ATOMS: atom_id res chain seq x y z
N MET A 1 8.22 -21.46 3.65
CA MET A 1 6.80 -21.37 4.05
C MET A 1 6.24 -20.12 3.39
N SER A 2 5.08 -20.14 2.75
CA SER A 2 4.57 -18.94 2.05
C SER A 2 4.10 -17.85 3.02
N ILE A 3 3.99 -16.61 2.55
CA ILE A 3 3.48 -15.49 3.37
C ILE A 3 2.06 -15.76 3.87
N SER A 4 1.21 -16.36 3.02
CA SER A 4 -0.14 -16.75 3.40
C SER A 4 -0.14 -17.77 4.55
N ALA A 5 0.80 -18.73 4.54
CA ALA A 5 0.93 -19.69 5.63
C ALA A 5 1.38 -19.01 6.94
N LEU A 6 2.29 -18.03 6.89
CA LEU A 6 2.70 -17.25 8.05
C LEU A 6 1.55 -16.42 8.63
N LEU A 7 0.76 -15.78 7.77
CA LEU A 7 -0.43 -15.02 8.20
C LEU A 7 -1.49 -15.94 8.80
N LEU A 8 -1.69 -17.14 8.23
CA LEU A 8 -2.61 -18.14 8.77
C LEU A 8 -2.16 -18.64 10.15
N GLU A 9 -0.87 -18.93 10.30
CA GLU A 9 -0.31 -19.40 11.56
C GLU A 9 -0.46 -18.34 12.67
N LYS A 10 -0.16 -17.07 12.34
CA LYS A 10 -0.13 -15.99 13.33
C LYS A 10 -1.52 -15.44 13.68
N TYR A 11 -2.40 -15.30 12.68
CA TYR A 11 -3.67 -14.58 12.83
C TYR A 11 -4.90 -15.47 12.57
N GLY A 12 -4.72 -16.73 12.19
CA GLY A 12 -5.80 -17.68 11.91
C GLY A 12 -6.39 -17.56 10.50
N PRO A 13 -7.39 -18.41 10.15
CA PRO A 13 -7.96 -18.51 8.80
C PRO A 13 -8.52 -17.21 8.20
N GLU A 14 -9.05 -16.33 9.04
CA GLU A 14 -9.67 -15.06 8.62
C GLU A 14 -8.62 -14.06 8.08
N SER A 15 -7.34 -14.26 8.38
CA SER A 15 -6.27 -13.32 8.01
C SER A 15 -6.05 -13.21 6.50
N LEU A 16 -6.38 -14.25 5.72
CA LEU A 16 -6.31 -14.23 4.26
C LEU A 16 -7.42 -13.38 3.60
N HIS A 17 -8.42 -12.99 4.38
CA HIS A 17 -9.55 -12.18 3.93
C HIS A 17 -9.65 -10.85 4.67
N ALA A 18 -8.84 -10.66 5.72
CA ALA A 18 -8.77 -9.43 6.46
C ALA A 18 -8.24 -8.28 5.60
N VAL A 19 -8.99 -7.19 5.55
CA VAL A 19 -8.49 -5.89 5.11
C VAL A 19 -7.87 -5.23 6.33
N PHE A 20 -6.55 -5.16 6.38
CA PHE A 20 -5.85 -4.40 7.41
C PHE A 20 -6.13 -2.92 7.18
N LYS A 21 -7.14 -2.38 7.88
CA LYS A 21 -7.31 -0.94 7.96
C LYS A 21 -6.17 -0.41 8.81
N ALA A 22 -5.35 0.47 8.24
CA ALA A 22 -4.41 1.24 9.04
C ALA A 22 -5.21 1.92 10.17
N PRO A 23 -4.83 1.70 11.44
CA PRO A 23 -5.51 2.37 12.54
C PRO A 23 -5.40 3.87 12.35
N LEU A 24 -6.45 4.60 12.73
CA LEU A 24 -6.41 6.06 12.73
C LEU A 24 -5.25 6.51 13.63
N LYS A 25 -4.40 7.37 13.09
CA LYS A 25 -3.25 7.92 13.81
C LYS A 25 -3.66 9.21 14.50
N SER A 26 -3.38 9.32 15.80
CA SER A 26 -3.61 10.56 16.54
C SER A 26 -2.74 11.71 16.01
N LEU A 27 -3.06 12.97 16.36
CA LEU A 27 -2.23 14.11 15.98
C LEU A 27 -0.79 13.97 16.54
N VAL A 28 -0.67 13.45 17.76
CA VAL A 28 0.61 13.12 18.42
C VAL A 28 1.39 12.09 17.61
N GLU A 29 0.76 10.98 17.20
CA GLU A 29 1.42 9.98 16.37
C GLU A 29 1.90 10.57 15.04
N ARG A 30 1.07 11.38 14.38
CA ARG A 30 1.43 12.03 13.11
C ARG A 30 2.59 12.99 13.29
N ARG A 31 2.63 13.74 14.39
CA ARG A 31 3.74 14.62 14.76
C ARG A 31 5.04 13.83 14.93
N ILE A 32 5.01 12.77 15.74
CA ILE A 32 6.16 11.90 15.99
C ILE A 32 6.68 11.28 14.68
N ILE A 33 5.78 10.69 13.88
CA ILE A 33 6.12 10.07 12.58
C ILE A 33 6.77 11.10 11.66
N LYS A 34 6.21 12.31 11.58
CA LYS A 34 6.71 13.37 10.70
C LYS A 34 8.08 13.88 11.15
N ALA A 35 8.25 14.17 12.44
CA ALA A 35 9.53 14.61 12.99
C ALA A 35 10.63 13.54 12.82
N SER A 36 10.31 12.29 13.13
CA SER A 36 11.19 11.13 12.89
C SER A 36 11.56 10.98 11.41
N ALA A 37 10.60 11.15 10.50
CA ALA A 37 10.84 11.12 9.06
C ALA A 37 11.72 12.27 8.58
N ASP A 38 11.50 13.49 9.09
CA ASP A 38 12.25 14.68 8.69
C ASP A 38 13.71 14.61 9.12
N ILE A 39 14.00 14.04 10.30
CA ILE A 39 15.39 13.71 10.72
C ILE A 39 16.02 12.71 9.75
N ARG A 40 15.29 11.64 9.38
CA ARG A 40 15.80 10.57 8.50
C ARG A 40 15.97 10.97 7.03
N LYS A 41 15.54 12.18 6.63
CA LYS A 41 15.87 12.76 5.31
C LYS A 41 17.34 13.11 5.19
N ASP A 42 18.03 13.37 6.30
CA ASP A 42 19.47 13.57 6.30
C ASP A 42 20.17 12.22 6.08
N HIS A 43 20.89 12.07 4.97
CA HIS A 43 21.68 10.88 4.66
C HIS A 43 22.69 10.46 5.75
N GLU A 44 23.13 11.39 6.61
CA GLU A 44 24.07 11.13 7.71
C GLU A 44 23.39 10.94 9.08
N TRP A 45 22.05 10.84 9.12
CA TRP A 45 21.31 10.78 10.38
C TRP A 45 21.77 9.65 11.31
N THR A 46 22.14 8.47 10.77
CA THR A 46 22.60 7.32 11.56
C THR A 46 23.94 7.57 12.25
N THR A 47 24.87 8.26 11.56
CA THR A 47 26.17 8.67 12.09
C THR A 47 26.02 9.78 13.12
N ASN A 48 25.08 10.70 12.87
CA ASN A 48 24.82 11.84 13.73
C ASN A 48 23.96 11.52 14.96
N LEU A 49 23.37 10.33 15.02
CA LEU A 49 22.49 9.92 16.13
C LEU A 49 23.21 9.95 17.48
N ASP A 50 24.50 9.62 17.53
CA ASP A 50 25.32 9.62 18.75
C ASP A 50 25.85 11.03 19.12
N ASN A 51 25.64 12.04 18.27
CA ASN A 51 26.15 13.39 18.48
C ASN A 51 25.14 14.25 19.24
N GLU A 52 25.43 14.51 20.52
CA GLU A 52 24.55 15.28 21.41
C GLU A 52 24.17 16.67 20.88
N LYS A 53 25.10 17.37 20.21
CA LYS A 53 24.80 18.69 19.65
C LYS A 53 23.81 18.60 18.49
N VAL A 54 23.92 17.55 17.68
CA VAL A 54 22.99 17.32 16.56
C VAL A 54 21.62 16.90 17.09
N ARG A 55 21.56 16.01 18.10
CA ARG A 55 20.31 15.66 18.78
C ARG A 55 19.60 16.87 19.38
N GLN A 56 20.34 17.74 20.06
CA GLN A 56 19.78 18.98 20.60
C GLN A 56 19.21 19.85 19.48
N ARG A 57 19.93 19.98 18.36
CA ARG A 57 19.45 20.75 17.21
C ARG A 57 18.20 20.14 16.57
N TRP A 58 18.14 18.81 16.44
CA TRP A 58 16.94 18.13 15.94
C TRP A 58 15.74 18.31 16.87
N ALA A 59 15.94 18.31 18.19
CA ALA A 59 14.87 18.59 19.15
C ALA A 59 14.34 20.02 19.00
N GLU A 60 15.23 21.02 18.87
CA GLU A 60 14.84 22.41 18.62
C GLU A 60 13.98 22.53 17.34
N ILE A 61 14.43 21.95 16.22
CA ILE A 61 13.72 21.98 14.94
C ILE A 61 12.36 21.26 15.06
N ALA A 62 12.31 20.09 15.68
CA ALA A 62 11.06 19.34 15.84
C ALA A 62 10.06 20.08 16.73
N THR A 63 10.52 20.78 17.78
CA THR A 63 9.65 21.64 18.61
C THR A 63 9.15 22.85 17.81
N GLU A 64 10.01 23.51 17.03
CA GLU A 64 9.63 24.68 16.21
C GLU A 64 8.70 24.34 15.04
N GLU A 65 8.99 23.27 14.29
CA GLU A 65 8.28 22.94 13.05
C GLU A 65 7.09 21.99 13.24
N HIS A 66 7.06 21.23 14.34
CA HIS A 66 6.05 20.21 14.57
C HIS A 66 5.40 20.29 15.94
N GLU A 67 5.78 21.24 16.81
CA GLU A 67 5.28 21.34 18.18
C GLU A 67 5.61 20.08 19.01
N ALA A 68 6.75 19.43 18.72
CA ALA A 68 7.18 18.23 19.43
C ALA A 68 7.56 18.55 20.88
N THR A 69 7.02 17.75 21.80
CA THR A 69 7.33 17.84 23.24
C THR A 69 8.60 17.05 23.59
N GLU A 70 9.14 17.25 24.79
CA GLU A 70 10.28 16.45 25.28
C GLU A 70 9.98 14.94 25.29
N LYS A 71 8.74 14.54 25.58
CA LYS A 71 8.31 13.14 25.55
C LYS A 71 8.25 12.59 24.12
N ASP A 72 7.78 13.41 23.17
CA ASP A 72 7.81 13.04 21.76
C ASP A 72 9.25 12.82 21.30
N MET A 73 10.17 13.72 21.68
CA MET A 73 11.59 13.59 21.32
C MET A 73 12.25 12.37 21.95
N ALA A 74 11.93 12.05 23.21
CA ALA A 74 12.41 10.83 23.84
C ALA A 74 11.95 9.56 23.08
N TYR A 75 10.69 9.54 22.64
CA TYR A 75 10.16 8.47 21.79
C TYR A 75 10.89 8.41 20.45
N ILE A 76 11.01 9.55 19.75
CA ILE A 76 11.65 9.65 18.43
C ILE A 76 13.07 9.11 18.50
N PHE A 77 13.88 9.52 19.48
CA PHE A 77 15.25 9.04 19.58
C PHE A 77 15.34 7.53 19.84
N ALA A 78 14.49 6.97 20.70
CA ALA A 78 14.44 5.53 20.91
C ALA A 78 14.02 4.77 19.63
N GLU A 79 13.07 5.32 18.87
CA GLU A 79 12.66 4.77 17.58
C GLU A 79 13.79 4.86 16.53
N LEU A 80 14.55 5.96 16.50
CA LEU A 80 15.67 6.14 15.59
C LEU A 80 16.80 5.13 15.84
N GLU A 81 17.07 4.77 17.11
CA GLU A 81 18.03 3.70 17.44
C GLU A 81 17.57 2.35 16.86
N TYR A 82 16.29 2.03 17.02
CA TYR A 82 15.71 0.82 16.42
C TYR A 82 15.81 0.84 14.89
N TYR A 83 15.50 1.96 14.24
CA TYR A 83 15.62 2.11 12.78
C TYR A 83 17.07 2.02 12.29
N LYS A 84 18.04 2.53 13.05
CA LYS A 84 19.48 2.40 12.75
C LYS A 84 19.90 0.94 12.76
N ALA A 85 19.55 0.22 13.83
CA ALA A 85 19.82 -1.22 13.93
C ALA A 85 19.15 -2.02 12.80
N LEU A 86 17.93 -1.62 12.40
CA LEU A 86 17.20 -2.30 11.33
C LEU A 86 17.84 -2.08 9.96
N GLN A 87 18.25 -0.85 9.67
CA GLN A 87 18.96 -0.50 8.45
C GLN A 87 20.31 -1.25 8.35
N GLU A 88 21.05 -1.33 9.45
CA GLU A 88 22.31 -2.07 9.53
C GLU A 88 22.11 -3.57 9.27
N ALA A 89 21.07 -4.18 9.86
CA ALA A 89 20.74 -5.58 9.61
C ALA A 89 20.38 -5.88 8.15
N CYS A 90 19.85 -4.89 7.44
CA CYS A 90 19.54 -4.97 6.01
C CYS A 90 20.75 -4.65 5.12
N GLY A 91 21.94 -4.48 5.69
CA GLY A 91 23.18 -4.14 4.99
C GLY A 91 23.12 -2.77 4.30
N ASN A 92 22.36 -1.81 4.86
CA ASN A 92 22.14 -0.48 4.31
C ASN A 92 21.51 -0.47 2.90
N LYS A 93 20.85 -1.55 2.49
CA LYS A 93 20.25 -1.70 1.15
C LYS A 93 18.78 -1.28 1.08
N ALA A 94 18.14 -1.02 2.20
CA ALA A 94 16.78 -0.54 2.30
C ALA A 94 16.66 0.28 3.59
N VAL A 95 15.93 1.39 3.52
CA VAL A 95 15.66 2.28 4.67
C VAL A 95 14.16 2.43 4.83
N GLN A 96 13.72 2.63 6.06
CA GLN A 96 12.30 2.92 6.31
C GLN A 96 11.97 4.31 5.77
N GLY A 97 10.83 4.42 5.11
CA GLY A 97 10.28 5.67 4.62
C GLY A 97 9.71 6.53 5.75
N GLY A 98 9.15 7.69 5.37
CA GLY A 98 8.51 8.62 6.30
C GLY A 98 7.11 8.20 6.76
N VAL A 99 6.62 7.05 6.30
CA VAL A 99 5.33 6.48 6.67
C VAL A 99 5.57 5.04 7.10
N ASP A 100 4.87 4.59 8.14
CA ASP A 100 4.93 3.21 8.63
C ASP A 100 4.69 2.21 7.47
N MET A 101 5.46 1.11 7.44
CA MET A 101 5.43 0.07 6.41
C MET A 101 5.82 0.50 4.99
N VAL A 102 6.42 1.68 4.83
CA VAL A 102 7.03 2.11 3.56
C VAL A 102 8.53 1.89 3.63
N TRP A 103 9.11 1.30 2.58
CA TRP A 103 10.53 1.05 2.47
C TRP A 103 11.07 1.68 1.19
N ILE A 104 12.23 2.31 1.30
CA ILE A 104 12.88 3.05 0.22
C ILE A 104 14.26 2.45 0.00
N LYS A 105 14.68 2.42 -1.25
CA LYS A 105 16.02 2.04 -1.65
C LYS A 105 16.44 2.88 -2.83
N ASP A 106 17.64 3.44 -2.76
CA ASP A 106 18.27 4.03 -3.92
C ASP A 106 18.69 2.92 -4.88
N ILE A 107 18.16 2.99 -6.10
CA ILE A 107 18.46 2.04 -7.16
C ILE A 107 19.25 2.78 -8.23
N SER A 108 20.56 2.56 -8.25
CA SER A 108 21.42 2.92 -9.39
C SER A 108 21.47 1.74 -10.37
N ASP A 109 20.57 1.76 -11.35
CA ASP A 109 20.64 0.85 -12.51
C ASP A 109 20.39 1.65 -13.79
N ASP A 110 21.44 2.35 -14.21
CA ASP A 110 21.42 3.21 -15.40
C ASP A 110 21.03 2.42 -16.64
N ASP A 111 21.41 1.15 -16.77
CA ASP A 111 21.07 0.33 -17.93
C ASP A 111 19.58 -0.04 -17.98
N ALA A 112 18.97 -0.38 -16.83
CA ALA A 112 17.53 -0.66 -16.78
C ALA A 112 16.74 0.63 -16.99
N LEU A 113 17.11 1.73 -16.32
CA LEU A 113 16.51 3.05 -16.51
C LEU A 113 16.68 3.54 -17.96
N MET A 114 17.83 3.29 -18.58
CA MET A 114 18.07 3.61 -19.97
C MET A 114 17.23 2.74 -20.88
N CYS A 115 17.10 1.44 -20.65
CA CYS A 115 16.17 0.61 -21.44
C CYS A 115 14.71 1.06 -21.33
N LEU A 116 14.29 1.59 -20.16
CA LEU A 116 12.96 2.19 -19.96
C LEU A 116 12.81 3.53 -20.70
N ARG A 117 13.91 4.28 -20.89
CA ARG A 117 13.96 5.60 -21.57
C ARG A 117 14.23 5.52 -23.09
N GLU A 118 15.27 4.79 -23.50
CA GLU A 118 15.76 4.57 -24.89
C GLU A 118 14.83 3.74 -25.75
N LYS A 119 13.90 2.99 -25.15
CA LYS A 119 12.70 2.60 -25.90
C LYS A 119 11.79 3.82 -26.01
N ASP A 120 12.34 4.86 -26.67
CA ASP A 120 11.69 5.77 -27.58
C ASP A 120 10.81 4.91 -28.49
N TRP A 121 9.64 4.56 -27.98
CA TRP A 121 8.55 4.18 -28.81
C TRP A 121 8.42 5.36 -29.75
N ASN A 122 8.67 5.09 -31.03
CA ASN A 122 8.64 6.04 -32.12
C ASN A 122 7.17 6.50 -32.28
N TYR A 123 6.68 7.25 -31.29
CA TYR A 123 5.33 7.74 -31.06
C TYR A 123 4.94 8.67 -32.21
N LYS A 124 5.94 9.19 -32.92
CA LYS A 124 5.80 10.00 -34.13
C LYS A 124 5.84 9.22 -35.45
N SER A 125 6.07 7.89 -35.50
CA SER A 125 6.30 7.21 -36.80
C SER A 125 5.59 5.87 -37.06
N ARG A 126 4.80 5.31 -36.14
CA ARG A 126 4.02 4.09 -36.48
C ARG A 126 2.62 4.47 -36.98
N GLY A 127 2.44 4.25 -38.28
CA GLY A 127 1.14 4.29 -38.95
C GLY A 127 0.14 3.26 -38.39
N THR A 128 -0.82 2.88 -39.22
CA THR A 128 -1.80 1.86 -38.86
C THR A 128 -1.13 0.49 -38.71
N ASP A 129 -1.61 -0.32 -37.78
CA ASP A 129 -1.24 -1.73 -37.67
C ASP A 129 -1.68 -2.52 -38.91
N ARG A 130 -1.41 -3.83 -38.93
CA ARG A 130 -1.82 -4.73 -40.02
C ARG A 130 -3.33 -4.82 -40.25
N TRP A 131 -4.15 -4.24 -39.36
CA TRP A 131 -5.60 -4.19 -39.42
C TRP A 131 -6.13 -2.80 -39.77
N GLY A 132 -5.26 -1.84 -40.11
CA GLY A 132 -5.67 -0.48 -40.45
C GLY A 132 -6.02 0.38 -39.23
N LEU A 133 -5.74 -0.10 -38.01
CA LEU A 133 -6.01 0.63 -36.78
C LEU A 133 -4.78 1.42 -36.36
N PRO A 134 -4.92 2.72 -36.03
CA PRO A 134 -3.76 3.53 -35.67
C PRO A 134 -3.09 2.96 -34.42
N ALA A 135 -1.76 2.85 -34.42
CA ALA A 135 -0.96 2.22 -33.36
C ALA A 135 -1.26 2.74 -31.94
N ARG A 136 -1.89 3.92 -31.83
CA ARG A 136 -2.49 4.49 -30.62
C ARG A 136 -3.55 3.64 -29.92
N HIS A 137 -4.10 2.60 -30.56
CA HIS A 137 -5.18 1.79 -29.99
C HIS A 137 -4.71 0.60 -29.14
N TYR A 138 -3.44 0.20 -29.24
CA TYR A 138 -2.97 -1.06 -28.67
C TYR A 138 -1.94 -0.94 -27.55
N LEU A 139 -1.40 0.26 -27.30
CA LEU A 139 -0.47 0.53 -26.21
C LEU A 139 -0.91 1.82 -25.52
N GLY A 140 -1.78 1.67 -24.53
CA GLY A 140 -2.24 2.75 -23.66
C GLY A 140 -3.36 3.63 -24.23
N LYS A 141 -4.21 4.12 -23.32
CA LYS A 141 -4.98 5.33 -23.58
C LYS A 141 -4.02 6.52 -23.47
N VAL A 142 -3.99 7.38 -24.48
CA VAL A 142 -3.41 8.72 -24.34
C VAL A 142 -4.44 9.55 -23.58
N TYR A 143 -4.21 9.73 -22.27
CA TYR A 143 -5.10 10.53 -21.44
C TYR A 143 -4.95 12.02 -21.79
N GLU A 144 -3.73 12.48 -22.13
CA GLU A 144 -3.39 13.85 -22.53
C GLU A 144 -2.14 13.88 -23.42
N SER A 145 -1.80 15.02 -24.05
CA SER A 145 -0.64 15.16 -24.95
C SER A 145 0.74 14.92 -24.32
N LYS A 146 0.81 14.68 -22.99
CA LYS A 146 2.04 14.45 -22.20
C LYS A 146 2.19 13.03 -21.66
N VAL A 147 1.11 12.27 -21.48
CA VAL A 147 1.14 11.02 -20.70
C VAL A 147 0.91 9.82 -21.61
N LEU A 148 1.87 8.89 -21.60
CA LEU A 148 1.82 7.63 -22.33
C LEU A 148 1.78 6.46 -21.34
N LEU A 149 0.68 5.74 -21.30
CA LEU A 149 0.58 4.47 -20.57
C LEU A 149 1.17 3.33 -21.40
N LEU A 150 2.42 2.98 -21.15
CA LEU A 150 3.10 1.91 -21.88
C LEU A 150 2.54 0.52 -21.52
N VAL A 151 2.24 0.31 -20.25
CA VAL A 151 1.56 -0.89 -19.76
C VAL A 151 0.39 -0.43 -18.90
N ASP A 152 -0.82 -0.66 -19.39
CA ASP A 152 -2.07 -0.35 -18.67
C ASP A 152 -2.77 -1.66 -18.29
N PRO A 153 -2.78 -2.02 -17.00
CA PRO A 153 -3.42 -3.25 -16.53
C PRO A 153 -4.95 -3.24 -16.65
N SER A 154 -5.54 -2.07 -16.92
CA SER A 154 -7.00 -1.90 -17.12
C SER A 154 -7.45 -2.31 -18.52
N VAL A 155 -6.52 -2.51 -19.46
CA VAL A 155 -6.81 -2.98 -20.82
C VAL A 155 -6.87 -4.50 -20.79
N TYR A 156 -7.89 -5.12 -21.37
CA TYR A 156 -8.14 -6.57 -21.31
C TYR A 156 -8.25 -7.13 -19.87
N PRO A 157 -9.13 -6.56 -19.02
CA PRO A 157 -9.28 -7.04 -17.65
C PRO A 157 -9.76 -8.49 -17.62
N LEU A 158 -9.43 -9.18 -16.53
CA LEU A 158 -9.96 -10.50 -16.26
C LEU A 158 -11.48 -10.42 -16.11
N ASN A 159 -12.21 -11.21 -16.89
CA ASN A 159 -13.61 -11.52 -16.69
C ASN A 159 -13.72 -13.00 -16.37
N TYR A 160 -14.10 -13.31 -15.13
CA TYR A 160 -14.17 -14.68 -14.66
C TYR A 160 -15.06 -15.56 -15.56
N ASN A 161 -14.69 -16.84 -15.69
CA ASN A 161 -15.33 -17.82 -16.57
C ASN A 161 -15.27 -17.53 -18.08
N THR A 162 -14.79 -16.35 -18.50
CA THR A 162 -14.80 -15.92 -19.91
C THR A 162 -13.39 -15.69 -20.45
N THR A 163 -12.55 -14.97 -19.71
CA THR A 163 -11.19 -14.65 -20.16
C THR A 163 -10.35 -15.92 -20.20
N ARG A 164 -9.67 -16.13 -21.33
CA ARG A 164 -8.71 -17.23 -21.52
C ARG A 164 -7.33 -16.80 -21.04
N LEU A 165 -6.74 -17.59 -20.16
CA LEU A 165 -5.50 -17.29 -19.45
C LEU A 165 -4.53 -18.45 -19.53
N VAL A 166 -3.26 -18.15 -19.36
CA VAL A 166 -2.23 -19.15 -19.06
C VAL A 166 -2.48 -19.63 -17.63
N LEU A 167 -2.90 -20.89 -17.46
CA LEU A 167 -3.26 -21.46 -16.15
C LEU A 167 -2.12 -22.24 -15.49
N SER A 168 -0.96 -22.31 -16.13
CA SER A 168 0.21 -23.01 -15.62
C SER A 168 1.46 -22.24 -16.04
N PRO A 169 2.50 -22.19 -15.18
CA PRO A 169 3.76 -21.55 -15.52
C PRO A 169 4.30 -22.04 -16.86
N ILE A 170 4.73 -21.10 -17.70
CA ILE A 170 5.32 -21.37 -19.00
C ILE A 170 6.83 -21.09 -18.96
N GLU A 171 7.60 -21.83 -19.76
CA GLU A 171 9.06 -21.72 -19.81
C GLU A 171 9.57 -20.34 -20.26
N SER A 172 8.75 -19.60 -21.01
CA SER A 172 9.04 -18.22 -21.41
C SER A 172 7.75 -17.49 -21.80
N PRO A 173 7.71 -16.15 -21.76
CA PRO A 173 6.56 -15.38 -22.22
C PRO A 173 6.13 -15.72 -23.66
N ALA A 174 7.07 -16.08 -24.54
CA ALA A 174 6.77 -16.43 -25.92
C ALA A 174 5.91 -17.71 -26.04
N ALA A 175 6.04 -18.65 -25.10
CA ALA A 175 5.24 -19.86 -25.06
C ALA A 175 3.76 -19.59 -24.75
N ALA A 176 3.41 -18.40 -24.24
CA ALA A 176 2.03 -18.00 -23.96
C ALA A 176 1.16 -17.97 -25.21
N LEU A 177 1.74 -17.92 -26.42
CA LEU A 177 1.00 -17.84 -27.67
C LEU A 177 0.47 -19.20 -28.15
N HIS A 178 0.87 -20.31 -27.51
CA HIS A 178 0.46 -21.63 -27.93
C HIS A 178 -1.00 -21.93 -27.48
N PRO A 179 -1.92 -22.34 -28.37
CA PRO A 179 -3.34 -22.50 -27.99
C PRO A 179 -3.60 -23.43 -26.81
N SER A 180 -2.75 -24.42 -26.57
CA SER A 180 -2.89 -25.38 -25.48
C SER A 180 -2.53 -24.83 -24.10
N THR A 181 -1.91 -23.64 -24.01
CA THR A 181 -1.59 -23.01 -22.71
C THR A 181 -2.79 -22.28 -22.12
N PHE A 182 -3.86 -22.08 -22.90
CA PHE A 182 -5.02 -21.30 -22.50
C PHE A 182 -6.14 -22.14 -21.89
N GLY A 183 -6.61 -21.73 -20.70
CA GLY A 183 -7.84 -22.20 -20.08
C GLY A 183 -8.66 -21.03 -19.51
N THR A 184 -9.74 -21.31 -18.79
CA THR A 184 -10.56 -20.29 -18.11
C THR A 184 -10.44 -20.42 -16.60
N MET A 185 -10.36 -19.29 -15.90
CA MET A 185 -10.35 -19.26 -14.44
C MET A 185 -11.78 -19.13 -13.90
N ALA A 186 -12.15 -20.05 -13.02
CA ALA A 186 -13.43 -19.99 -12.31
C ALA A 186 -13.45 -18.77 -11.38
N GLY A 187 -14.55 -18.02 -11.38
CA GLY A 187 -14.70 -16.90 -10.45
C GLY A 187 -14.95 -17.36 -9.02
N PRO A 188 -14.66 -16.52 -8.00
CA PRO A 188 -14.97 -16.81 -6.61
C PRO A 188 -16.49 -16.95 -6.31
N TYR A 189 -17.34 -16.72 -7.32
CA TYR A 189 -18.79 -16.63 -7.24
C TYR A 189 -19.47 -17.81 -6.51
N ASP A 190 -18.97 -19.04 -6.64
CA ASP A 190 -19.63 -20.22 -6.06
C ASP A 190 -19.28 -20.50 -4.59
N ALA A 191 -18.06 -20.14 -4.14
CA ALA A 191 -17.62 -20.36 -2.76
C ALA A 191 -17.99 -19.16 -1.86
N TRP A 192 -17.77 -17.94 -2.33
CA TRP A 192 -18.04 -16.71 -1.58
C TRP A 192 -19.54 -16.48 -1.35
N SER A 193 -20.40 -16.77 -2.33
CA SER A 193 -21.85 -16.60 -2.18
C SER A 193 -22.47 -17.55 -1.13
N LYS A 194 -21.93 -18.78 -1.02
CA LYS A 194 -22.36 -19.75 0.01
C LYS A 194 -21.84 -19.39 1.40
N ALA A 195 -20.60 -18.93 1.49
CA ALA A 195 -19.99 -18.49 2.75
C ALA A 195 -20.70 -17.25 3.34
N ILE A 196 -20.96 -16.22 2.52
CA ILE A 196 -21.69 -15.02 2.95
C ILE A 196 -23.14 -15.34 3.36
N LYS A 197 -23.85 -16.18 2.60
CA LYS A 197 -25.20 -16.62 2.99
C LYS A 197 -25.22 -17.33 4.34
N LYS A 198 -24.18 -18.12 4.65
CA LYS A 198 -24.05 -18.84 5.92
C LYS A 198 -23.68 -17.91 7.07
N LEU A 199 -22.85 -16.90 6.80
CA LEU A 199 -22.44 -15.88 7.78
C LEU A 199 -23.60 -14.93 8.13
N ASN A 200 -24.33 -14.42 7.12
CA ASN A 200 -25.49 -13.54 7.32
C ASN A 200 -26.59 -14.23 8.14
N LYS A 201 -26.86 -15.51 7.86
CA LYS A 201 -27.85 -16.30 8.61
C LYS A 201 -27.46 -16.54 10.08
N ARG A 202 -26.17 -16.43 10.39
CA ARG A 202 -25.62 -16.57 11.75
C ARG A 202 -25.63 -15.24 12.50
N LEU A 203 -25.50 -14.13 11.79
CA LEU A 203 -25.42 -12.77 12.33
C LEU A 203 -26.80 -12.07 12.47
N GLU A 204 -27.80 -12.45 11.65
CA GLU A 204 -29.20 -12.02 11.83
C GLU A 204 -29.79 -12.46 13.19
N ALA A 205 -29.20 -13.49 13.82
CA ALA A 205 -29.61 -13.96 15.13
C ALA A 205 -29.12 -13.08 16.29
N ASP A 206 -28.00 -12.33 16.11
CA ASP A 206 -27.31 -11.65 17.22
C ASP A 206 -27.48 -10.12 17.23
N LYS A 207 -28.18 -9.53 16.25
CA LYS A 207 -28.62 -8.10 16.21
C LYS A 207 -27.60 -7.01 16.61
N THR A 208 -26.30 -7.29 16.62
CA THR A 208 -25.28 -6.39 17.20
C THR A 208 -24.18 -5.96 16.23
N PHE A 209 -24.21 -6.40 14.97
CA PHE A 209 -23.19 -6.01 13.99
C PHE A 209 -23.80 -5.48 12.69
N TYR A 210 -23.60 -4.19 12.43
CA TYR A 210 -23.78 -3.59 11.11
C TYR A 210 -22.57 -3.96 10.24
N LEU A 211 -22.64 -5.05 9.50
CA LEU A 211 -21.79 -5.22 8.32
C LEU A 211 -22.40 -4.45 7.15
N ALA A 212 -21.54 -3.77 6.39
CA ALA A 212 -21.90 -2.97 5.23
C ALA A 212 -22.89 -3.71 4.29
N PRO A 213 -23.81 -2.98 3.63
CA PRO A 213 -24.95 -3.58 2.96
C PRO A 213 -24.53 -4.62 1.92
N GLU A 214 -25.40 -5.62 1.74
CA GLU A 214 -25.48 -6.74 0.77
C GLU A 214 -25.06 -6.48 -0.70
N LYS A 215 -24.55 -5.29 -1.04
CA LYS A 215 -24.27 -4.83 -2.40
C LYS A 215 -22.79 -4.61 -2.72
N SER A 216 -21.85 -5.18 -1.97
CA SER A 216 -20.51 -5.39 -2.53
C SER A 216 -20.62 -6.46 -3.62
N LYS A 217 -21.01 -6.02 -4.83
CA LYS A 217 -20.87 -6.82 -6.05
C LYS A 217 -19.42 -7.31 -6.05
N VAL A 218 -19.21 -8.61 -5.90
CA VAL A 218 -17.91 -9.22 -6.21
C VAL A 218 -17.57 -8.70 -7.59
N PRO A 219 -16.47 -7.94 -7.76
CA PRO A 219 -16.24 -7.25 -9.00
C PRO A 219 -16.12 -8.31 -10.10
N LEU A 220 -16.97 -8.17 -11.12
CA LEU A 220 -16.99 -9.03 -12.32
C LEU A 220 -15.64 -9.02 -13.03
N TYR A 221 -14.85 -7.97 -12.77
CA TYR A 221 -13.57 -7.70 -13.39
C TYR A 221 -12.48 -7.51 -12.35
N SER A 222 -11.26 -7.91 -12.67
CA SER A 222 -10.06 -7.59 -11.90
C SER A 222 -8.91 -7.34 -12.86
N TRP A 223 -7.89 -6.61 -12.42
CA TRP A 223 -6.64 -6.59 -13.18
C TRP A 223 -6.06 -8.00 -13.29
N LEU A 224 -5.53 -8.32 -14.47
CA LEU A 224 -4.95 -9.63 -14.73
C LEU A 224 -3.48 -9.64 -14.31
N PRO A 225 -3.09 -10.44 -13.29
CA PRO A 225 -1.70 -10.56 -12.90
C PRO A 225 -0.88 -11.38 -13.90
N ALA A 226 0.42 -11.12 -13.90
CA ALA A 226 1.43 -12.00 -14.46
C ALA A 226 2.03 -12.85 -13.34
N ASP A 227 2.16 -14.15 -13.58
CA ASP A 227 2.95 -15.05 -12.73
C ASP A 227 4.45 -14.80 -12.99
N ILE A 228 5.19 -14.66 -11.89
CA ILE A 228 6.64 -14.54 -11.86
C ILE A 228 7.22 -15.54 -10.86
N ARG A 229 8.51 -15.84 -10.99
CA ARG A 229 9.25 -16.61 -10.00
C ARG A 229 10.49 -15.84 -9.57
N VAL A 230 10.69 -15.78 -8.26
CA VAL A 230 11.93 -15.28 -7.68
C VAL A 230 12.86 -16.47 -7.53
N GLU A 231 13.99 -16.47 -8.22
CA GLU A 231 14.97 -17.54 -8.17
C GLU A 231 15.77 -17.49 -6.85
N MET A 232 16.55 -18.53 -6.59
CA MET A 232 17.36 -18.63 -5.37
C MET A 232 18.40 -17.51 -5.23
N ASP A 233 18.86 -16.93 -6.34
CA ASP A 233 19.81 -15.81 -6.35
C ASP A 233 19.13 -14.43 -6.28
N GLY A 234 17.79 -14.38 -6.23
CA GLY A 234 17.00 -13.15 -6.22
C GLY A 234 16.71 -12.58 -7.62
N SER A 235 17.18 -13.23 -8.69
CA SER A 235 16.73 -12.90 -10.05
C SER A 235 15.25 -13.26 -10.23
N VAL A 236 14.58 -12.60 -11.17
CA VAL A 236 13.15 -12.80 -11.42
C VAL A 236 12.94 -13.30 -12.84
N SER A 237 12.15 -14.34 -12.99
CA SER A 237 11.66 -14.85 -14.27
C SER A 237 10.16 -14.56 -14.40
N ILE A 238 9.72 -14.15 -15.60
CA ILE A 238 8.29 -13.95 -15.91
C ILE A 238 7.79 -15.23 -16.57
N ASN A 239 7.02 -16.01 -15.82
CA ASN A 239 6.58 -17.35 -16.21
C ASN A 239 5.16 -17.36 -16.80
N SER A 240 4.77 -16.21 -17.35
CA SER A 240 3.46 -15.95 -17.96
C SER A 240 3.60 -14.79 -18.96
N TYR A 241 2.52 -14.05 -19.21
CA TYR A 241 2.55 -12.81 -19.99
C TYR A 241 2.09 -11.64 -19.11
N ILE A 242 2.64 -10.46 -19.40
CA ILE A 242 2.16 -9.22 -18.82
C ILE A 242 1.01 -8.72 -19.68
N ASN A 243 -0.11 -8.45 -19.04
CA ASN A 243 -1.29 -7.97 -19.72
C ASN A 243 -0.99 -6.71 -20.56
N ASN A 244 -1.57 -6.63 -21.76
CA ASN A 244 -1.31 -5.56 -22.74
C ASN A 244 0.14 -5.48 -23.27
N LEU A 245 1.01 -6.47 -22.99
CA LEU A 245 2.38 -6.49 -23.47
C LEU A 245 2.69 -7.74 -24.31
N HIS A 246 2.76 -7.58 -25.63
CA HIS A 246 2.98 -8.71 -26.54
C HIS A 246 4.36 -9.41 -26.30
N PRO A 247 4.39 -10.74 -26.02
CA PRO A 247 5.60 -11.44 -25.56
C PRO A 247 6.71 -11.57 -26.60
N VAL A 248 6.38 -11.72 -27.89
CA VAL A 248 7.39 -11.81 -28.97
C VAL A 248 7.85 -10.41 -29.42
N SER A 249 6.91 -9.55 -29.83
CA SER A 249 7.20 -8.19 -30.30
C SER A 249 7.93 -7.32 -29.27
N HIS A 250 7.73 -7.59 -27.97
CA HIS A 250 8.37 -6.85 -26.87
C HIS A 250 9.29 -7.73 -26.02
N ALA A 251 9.85 -8.82 -26.55
CA ALA A 251 10.69 -9.75 -25.80
C ALA A 251 11.83 -9.06 -25.02
N ALA A 252 12.52 -8.11 -25.65
CA ALA A 252 13.58 -7.34 -24.99
C ALA A 252 13.07 -6.52 -23.78
N PHE A 253 11.78 -6.16 -23.74
CA PHE A 253 11.19 -5.39 -22.65
C PHE A 253 10.83 -6.27 -21.45
N TYR A 254 10.43 -7.53 -21.69
CA TYR A 254 10.27 -8.51 -20.61
C TYR A 254 11.57 -8.73 -19.81
N SER A 255 12.73 -8.72 -20.48
CA SER A 255 14.04 -8.79 -19.81
C SER A 255 14.29 -7.57 -18.91
N THR A 256 14.00 -6.36 -19.41
CA THR A 256 14.08 -5.13 -18.60
C THR A 256 13.16 -5.19 -17.38
N LEU A 257 11.90 -5.60 -17.56
CA LEU A 257 10.94 -5.71 -16.45
C LEU A 257 11.36 -6.76 -15.42
N SER A 258 11.92 -7.89 -15.86
CA SER A 258 12.47 -8.92 -14.97
C SER A 258 13.58 -8.36 -14.07
N ARG A 259 14.49 -7.56 -14.65
CA ARG A 259 15.55 -6.88 -13.89
C ARG A 259 14.98 -5.87 -12.90
N VAL A 260 14.00 -5.06 -13.30
CA VAL A 260 13.36 -4.07 -12.41
C VAL A 260 12.64 -4.77 -11.25
N LEU A 261 11.85 -5.81 -11.53
CA LEU A 261 11.16 -6.61 -10.52
C LEU A 261 12.15 -7.24 -9.53
N ALA A 262 13.30 -7.75 -9.99
CA ALA A 262 14.34 -8.26 -9.09
C ALA A 262 14.86 -7.19 -8.10
N LYS A 263 14.87 -5.91 -8.49
CA LYS A 263 15.26 -4.82 -7.58
C LYS A 263 14.19 -4.50 -6.53
N THR A 264 12.91 -4.80 -6.82
CA THR A 264 11.81 -4.57 -5.87
C THR A 264 11.68 -5.68 -4.83
N VAL A 265 12.15 -6.90 -5.14
CA VAL A 265 12.06 -8.07 -4.23
C VAL A 265 12.53 -7.75 -2.81
N PRO A 266 13.72 -7.16 -2.56
CA PRO A 266 14.15 -6.87 -1.19
C PRO A 266 13.23 -5.88 -0.45
N LEU A 267 12.58 -4.95 -1.16
CA LEU A 267 11.62 -4.03 -0.54
C LEU A 267 10.30 -4.74 -0.22
N LEU A 268 9.83 -5.61 -1.12
CA LEU A 268 8.64 -6.44 -0.89
C LEU A 268 8.85 -7.36 0.31
N GLU A 269 10.02 -7.97 0.45
CA GLU A 269 10.39 -8.79 1.61
C GLU A 269 10.24 -8.01 2.93
N GLN A 270 10.66 -6.74 2.97
CA GLN A 270 10.48 -5.89 4.15
C GLN A 270 9.01 -5.59 4.44
N VAL A 271 8.24 -5.17 3.42
CA VAL A 271 6.81 -4.85 3.57
C VAL A 271 6.01 -6.08 4.02
N LEU A 272 6.27 -7.25 3.44
CA LEU A 272 5.60 -8.49 3.82
C LEU A 272 5.97 -8.91 5.25
N THR A 273 7.21 -8.65 5.68
CA THR A 273 7.63 -8.84 7.08
C THR A 273 6.84 -7.93 8.02
N ASP A 274 6.66 -6.66 7.66
CA ASP A 274 5.87 -5.71 8.45
C ASP A 274 4.39 -6.13 8.54
N ILE A 275 3.80 -6.64 7.46
CA ILE A 275 2.42 -7.15 7.45
C ILE A 275 2.27 -8.33 8.41
N VAL A 276 3.26 -9.22 8.48
CA VAL A 276 3.26 -10.30 9.47
C VAL A 276 3.49 -9.74 10.88
N HIS A 277 4.27 -8.68 11.05
CA HIS A 277 4.65 -8.10 12.35
C HIS A 277 4.20 -6.64 12.47
N LEU A 278 2.89 -6.43 12.50
CA LEU A 278 2.30 -5.10 12.57
C LEU A 278 2.86 -4.29 13.74
N LEU A 279 3.10 -3.00 13.48
CA LEU A 279 3.51 -2.04 14.50
C LEU A 279 2.34 -1.70 15.40
N ASP A 280 2.59 -1.64 16.71
CA ASP A 280 1.64 -1.13 17.69
C ASP A 280 1.47 0.40 17.51
N GLN A 281 0.35 0.94 18.00
CA GLN A 281 0.14 2.40 18.01
C GLN A 281 1.12 3.05 19.00
N ARG A 282 1.67 4.23 18.64
CA ARG A 282 2.60 4.96 19.55
C ARG A 282 1.86 5.60 20.72
N VAL A 283 0.55 5.80 20.56
CA VAL A 283 -0.37 6.37 21.55
C VAL A 283 -1.61 5.49 21.63
N ILE A 284 -1.89 4.95 22.81
CA ILE A 284 -3.13 4.21 23.07
C ILE A 284 -4.22 5.23 23.44
N VAL A 285 -5.18 5.42 22.53
CA VAL A 285 -6.33 6.30 22.78
C VAL A 285 -7.29 5.60 23.73
N ASP A 286 -7.41 6.15 24.94
CA ASP A 286 -8.39 5.73 25.94
C ASP A 286 -9.44 6.85 26.05
N ASN A 287 -10.64 6.61 25.49
CA ASN A 287 -11.70 7.60 25.44
C ASN A 287 -12.05 8.18 26.83
N GLU A 288 -11.92 7.39 27.90
CA GLU A 288 -12.18 7.85 29.27
C GLU A 288 -11.11 8.84 29.77
N LYS A 289 -9.89 8.76 29.23
CA LYS A 289 -8.76 9.64 29.59
C LYS A 289 -8.62 10.84 28.64
N CYS A 290 -9.06 10.70 27.39
CA CYS A 290 -8.92 11.73 26.36
C CYS A 290 -10.00 12.80 26.41
N VAL A 291 -11.19 12.46 26.92
CA VAL A 291 -12.35 13.36 26.95
C VAL A 291 -12.57 13.86 28.36
N ALA A 292 -12.26 15.14 28.58
CA ALA A 292 -12.66 15.83 29.80
C ALA A 292 -13.86 16.73 29.48
N PHE A 293 -14.98 16.46 30.13
CA PHE A 293 -16.11 17.38 30.13
C PHE A 293 -15.77 18.58 31.01
N THR A 294 -15.53 19.74 30.40
CA THR A 294 -15.22 20.96 31.16
C THR A 294 -16.47 21.62 31.72
N ALA A 295 -17.63 21.35 31.12
CA ALA A 295 -18.94 21.69 31.66
C ALA A 295 -19.64 20.40 32.11
N TYR A 296 -19.71 20.18 33.42
CA TYR A 296 -20.67 19.22 33.97
C TYR A 296 -22.06 19.82 33.76
N HIS A 297 -22.70 19.52 32.63
CA HIS A 297 -24.14 19.71 32.54
C HIS A 297 -24.78 18.51 33.25
N PRO A 298 -25.57 18.71 34.32
CA PRO A 298 -26.28 17.63 35.03
C PRO A 298 -27.33 16.91 34.16
N GLU A 299 -27.37 17.21 32.87
CA GLU A 299 -28.39 16.91 31.87
C GLU A 299 -27.93 15.81 30.88
N TYR A 300 -26.67 15.39 30.97
CA TYR A 300 -26.07 14.34 30.14
C TYR A 300 -25.56 13.19 31.03
N ASP A 301 -26.04 11.96 30.81
CA ASP A 301 -25.43 10.77 31.40
C ASP A 301 -24.00 10.60 30.83
N ARG A 302 -23.08 10.03 31.63
CA ARG A 302 -21.70 9.66 31.28
C ARG A 302 -21.58 8.78 30.02
N ARG A 303 -22.71 8.28 29.49
CA ARG A 303 -22.81 7.47 28.27
C ARG A 303 -23.07 8.28 27.00
N GLY A 304 -23.34 9.59 27.10
CA GLY A 304 -23.67 10.43 25.95
C GLY A 304 -25.10 10.26 25.44
N ASP A 305 -25.98 9.61 26.21
CA ASP A 305 -27.41 9.54 25.89
C ASP A 305 -28.07 10.87 26.30
N ILE A 306 -28.68 11.55 25.32
CA ILE A 306 -29.50 12.75 25.53
C ILE A 306 -30.81 12.29 26.16
N ASP A 307 -31.16 12.81 27.35
CA ASP A 307 -32.51 12.66 27.88
C ASP A 307 -33.47 13.50 27.03
N MET A 308 -34.03 12.86 26.00
CA MET A 308 -34.98 13.45 25.06
C MET A 308 -36.25 14.00 25.73
N SER A 309 -36.51 13.68 27.01
CA SER A 309 -37.62 14.24 27.76
C SER A 309 -37.35 15.64 28.33
N ILE A 310 -36.09 16.09 28.31
CA ILE A 310 -35.62 17.37 28.88
C ILE A 310 -35.31 18.41 27.79
N CYS A 311 -35.39 18.08 26.50
CA CYS A 311 -35.29 19.03 25.38
C CYS A 311 -36.70 19.39 24.87
N PRO A 312 -37.39 20.40 25.43
CA PRO A 312 -38.71 20.79 24.97
C PRO A 312 -38.50 21.68 23.74
N ASP A 313 -39.02 21.22 22.60
CA ASP A 313 -39.13 21.98 21.34
C ASP A 313 -37.80 22.30 20.62
N GLY A 314 -37.41 21.43 19.67
CA GLY A 314 -36.69 21.84 18.46
C GLY A 314 -35.20 22.19 18.54
N ASP A 315 -34.66 22.54 19.70
CA ASP A 315 -33.29 23.06 19.85
C ASP A 315 -32.24 21.95 20.08
N LEU A 316 -32.35 20.85 19.34
CA LEU A 316 -31.36 19.76 19.37
C LEU A 316 -29.99 20.23 18.87
N ASP A 317 -29.96 21.12 17.87
CA ASP A 317 -28.72 21.65 17.29
C ASP A 317 -27.98 22.53 18.33
N ASP A 318 -28.68 23.40 19.05
CA ASP A 318 -28.07 24.26 20.09
C ASP A 318 -27.53 23.43 21.26
N ALA A 319 -28.24 22.37 21.65
CA ALA A 319 -27.76 21.42 22.67
C ALA A 319 -26.52 20.66 22.19
N TRP A 320 -26.47 20.27 20.91
CA TRP A 320 -25.33 19.60 20.29
C TRP A 320 -24.11 20.52 20.20
N ASP A 321 -24.30 21.78 19.79
CA ASP A 321 -23.26 22.79 19.69
C ASP A 321 -22.69 23.13 21.07
N ALA A 322 -23.54 23.22 22.10
CA ALA A 322 -23.12 23.43 23.48
C ALA A 322 -22.34 22.23 24.05
N TRP A 323 -22.79 21.01 23.75
CA TRP A 323 -22.08 19.78 24.10
C TRP A 323 -20.71 19.72 23.41
N GLU A 324 -20.65 19.93 22.09
CA GLU A 324 -19.41 19.90 21.30
C GLU A 324 -18.42 20.98 21.76
N SER A 325 -18.90 22.20 22.00
CA SER A 325 -18.09 23.31 22.53
C SER A 325 -17.59 23.09 23.96
N GLY A 326 -18.28 22.25 24.74
CA GLY A 326 -17.91 21.89 26.11
C GLY A 326 -16.88 20.74 26.21
N ILE A 327 -16.59 20.06 25.10
CA ILE A 327 -15.59 18.99 25.06
C ILE A 327 -14.20 19.61 25.05
N SER A 328 -13.40 19.27 26.06
CA SER A 328 -11.96 19.49 26.02
C SER A 328 -11.25 18.18 25.79
N TYR A 329 -10.45 18.15 24.72
CA TYR A 329 -9.56 17.03 24.44
C TYR A 329 -8.23 17.25 25.14
N THR A 330 -7.86 16.31 26.00
CA THR A 330 -6.50 16.29 26.55
C THR A 330 -5.61 15.51 25.61
N GLU A 331 -4.55 16.18 25.12
CA GLU A 331 -3.54 15.52 24.31
C GLU A 331 -2.79 14.47 25.15
N LEU A 332 -2.83 13.22 24.72
CA LEU A 332 -2.08 12.15 25.36
C LEU A 332 -0.62 12.20 24.93
N ALA A 333 0.30 12.11 25.89
CA ALA A 333 1.70 11.86 25.59
C ALA A 333 1.89 10.46 24.97
N PRO A 334 2.92 10.25 24.13
CA PRO A 334 3.30 8.92 23.69
C PRO A 334 3.68 8.05 24.89
N GLU A 335 3.46 6.74 24.74
CA GLU A 335 4.02 5.78 25.68
C GLU A 335 5.54 5.70 25.54
N VAL A 336 6.22 4.97 26.43
CA VAL A 336 7.64 4.67 26.22
C VAL A 336 7.76 3.80 24.98
N PHE A 337 8.72 4.11 24.10
CA PHE A 337 8.98 3.29 22.91
C PHE A 337 9.27 1.84 23.32
N ILE A 338 8.52 0.90 22.73
CA ILE A 338 8.75 -0.54 22.85
C ILE A 338 9.19 -1.03 21.48
N GLU A 339 10.37 -1.66 21.44
CA GLU A 339 10.88 -2.23 20.19
C GLU A 339 9.86 -3.20 19.57
N PRO A 340 9.53 -3.04 18.28
CA PRO A 340 8.64 -3.94 17.58
C PRO A 340 9.13 -5.39 17.62
N LYS A 341 8.21 -6.34 17.78
CA LYS A 341 8.51 -7.80 17.74
C LYS A 341 8.71 -8.31 16.30
N ARG A 342 9.30 -7.48 15.46
CA ARG A 342 9.61 -7.73 14.06
C ARG A 342 11.04 -8.28 13.97
N PRO A 343 11.28 -9.38 13.24
CA PRO A 343 12.63 -9.85 13.02
C PRO A 343 13.45 -8.83 12.19
N PHE A 344 14.73 -8.74 12.48
CA PHE A 344 15.69 -7.93 11.71
C PHE A 344 15.97 -8.52 10.33
N SER A 345 16.01 -9.85 10.23
CA SER A 345 16.06 -10.54 8.94
C SER A 345 14.66 -10.57 8.32
N PRO A 346 14.46 -10.02 7.11
CA PRO A 346 13.16 -10.06 6.47
C PRO A 346 12.80 -11.48 6.03
N TYR A 347 11.50 -11.72 5.87
CA TYR A 347 10.96 -12.89 5.20
C TYR A 347 11.46 -12.94 3.75
N THR A 348 12.00 -14.07 3.32
CA THR A 348 12.54 -14.21 1.97
C THR A 348 11.51 -14.66 0.95
N LEU A 349 11.51 -14.02 -0.22
CA LEU A 349 10.74 -14.41 -1.40
C LEU A 349 11.52 -15.33 -2.34
N HIS A 350 12.79 -15.65 -2.03
CA HIS A 350 13.60 -16.52 -2.87
C HIS A 350 12.96 -17.91 -3.03
N SER A 351 12.97 -18.43 -4.25
CA SER A 351 12.30 -19.68 -4.64
C SER A 351 10.77 -19.68 -4.42
N GLN A 352 10.12 -18.50 -4.48
CA GLN A 352 8.67 -18.36 -4.44
C GLN A 352 8.13 -17.95 -5.82
N ASP A 353 6.94 -18.46 -6.13
CA ASP A 353 6.14 -17.99 -7.25
C ASP A 353 5.19 -16.88 -6.75
N LEU A 354 5.12 -15.76 -7.49
CA LEU A 354 4.35 -14.57 -7.13
C LEU A 354 3.47 -14.13 -8.29
N GLN A 355 2.43 -13.36 -7.97
CA GLN A 355 1.58 -12.70 -8.95
C GLN A 355 1.81 -11.19 -8.89
N VAL A 356 2.07 -10.57 -10.04
CA VAL A 356 2.32 -9.12 -10.14
C VAL A 356 1.42 -8.48 -11.18
N VAL A 357 0.92 -7.29 -10.88
CA VAL A 357 0.26 -6.42 -11.85
C VAL A 357 1.23 -5.29 -12.17
N VAL A 358 1.57 -5.13 -13.46
CA VAL A 358 2.49 -4.09 -13.92
C VAL A 358 1.70 -2.93 -14.51
N LYS A 359 1.98 -1.72 -14.03
CA LYS A 359 1.53 -0.47 -14.63
C LYS A 359 2.76 0.38 -14.94
N MET A 360 2.86 0.88 -16.16
CA MET A 360 3.96 1.76 -16.56
C MET A 360 3.42 3.00 -17.26
N ILE A 361 3.85 4.15 -16.75
CA ILE A 361 3.43 5.47 -17.21
C ILE A 361 4.69 6.26 -17.56
N ASN A 362 4.74 6.82 -18.76
CA ASN A 362 5.76 7.79 -19.17
C ASN A 362 5.11 9.17 -19.26
N THR A 363 5.70 10.14 -18.57
CA THR A 363 5.29 11.55 -18.69
C THR A 363 6.35 12.34 -19.44
N TYR A 364 5.95 12.96 -20.54
CA TYR A 364 6.77 13.81 -21.39
C TYR A 364 6.55 15.27 -21.04
N LEU A 365 7.54 15.88 -20.41
CA LEU A 365 7.57 17.32 -20.14
C LEU A 365 8.42 18.01 -21.21
N THR A 366 7.88 19.03 -21.86
CA THR A 366 8.61 19.85 -22.84
C THR A 366 8.65 21.31 -22.37
N PRO A 367 9.51 22.18 -22.93
CA PRO A 367 9.48 23.61 -22.60
C PRO A 367 8.11 24.25 -22.82
N GLU A 368 7.38 23.83 -23.87
CA GLU A 368 6.02 24.28 -24.16
C GLU A 368 4.98 23.70 -23.20
N ASN A 369 5.33 22.60 -22.53
CA ASN A 369 4.45 21.87 -21.65
C ASN A 369 5.17 21.31 -20.40
N PRO A 370 5.69 22.20 -19.52
CA PRO A 370 6.71 21.83 -18.53
C PRO A 370 6.16 21.26 -17.22
N LYS A 371 4.84 21.32 -17.02
CA LYS A 371 4.19 20.91 -15.77
C LYS A 371 3.67 19.47 -15.88
N HIS A 372 3.97 18.65 -14.88
CA HIS A 372 3.31 17.37 -14.67
C HIS A 372 1.95 17.65 -14.00
N ASP A 373 0.86 17.35 -14.69
CA ASP A 373 -0.47 17.45 -14.11
C ASP A 373 -0.63 16.30 -13.11
N THR A 374 -1.12 16.58 -11.91
CA THR A 374 -1.27 15.54 -10.87
C THR A 374 -2.49 14.69 -11.21
N ASP A 375 -2.30 13.37 -11.28
CA ASP A 375 -3.42 12.45 -11.46
C ASP A 375 -4.42 12.61 -10.30
N SER A 376 -5.71 12.49 -10.61
CA SER A 376 -6.75 12.32 -9.60
C SER A 376 -6.44 11.11 -8.72
N TRP A 377 -6.73 11.19 -7.42
CA TRP A 377 -6.62 10.06 -6.50
C TRP A 377 -7.25 8.79 -7.08
N GLN A 378 -6.46 7.71 -7.16
CA GLN A 378 -6.93 6.39 -7.58
C GLN A 378 -6.98 5.48 -6.36
N VAL A 379 -8.13 4.87 -6.11
CA VAL A 379 -8.23 3.75 -5.16
C VAL A 379 -7.69 2.52 -5.88
N LEU A 380 -6.54 2.06 -5.44
CA LEU A 380 -5.96 0.78 -5.86
C LEU A 380 -6.38 -0.30 -4.86
N ASN A 381 -6.40 -1.56 -5.30
CA ASN A 381 -6.69 -2.74 -4.47
C ASN A 381 -8.18 -2.88 -4.07
N VAL A 382 -8.99 -3.44 -4.98
CA VAL A 382 -10.32 -3.95 -4.61
C VAL A 382 -10.20 -5.33 -3.95
N ASP A 383 -11.18 -5.70 -3.12
CA ASP A 383 -11.15 -6.96 -2.35
C ASP A 383 -10.90 -8.23 -3.18
N SER A 384 -11.20 -8.22 -4.49
CA SER A 384 -10.95 -9.34 -5.39
C SER A 384 -9.49 -9.47 -5.84
N GLU A 385 -8.72 -8.38 -5.81
CA GLU A 385 -7.35 -8.34 -6.30
C GLU A 385 -6.35 -8.77 -5.22
N LYS A 386 -6.72 -8.63 -3.93
CA LYS A 386 -5.93 -9.08 -2.77
C LYS A 386 -4.45 -8.63 -2.86
N VAL A 387 -4.21 -7.38 -3.27
CA VAL A 387 -2.86 -6.84 -3.41
C VAL A 387 -2.22 -6.72 -2.03
N ALA A 388 -1.08 -7.37 -1.84
CA ALA A 388 -0.35 -7.39 -0.57
C ALA A 388 0.64 -6.22 -0.43
N ALA A 389 1.23 -5.77 -1.53
CA ALA A 389 2.22 -4.70 -1.53
C ALA A 389 2.23 -3.97 -2.88
N ILE A 390 2.66 -2.72 -2.87
CA ILE A 390 2.85 -1.89 -4.08
C ILE A 390 4.29 -1.39 -4.04
N THR A 391 4.98 -1.47 -5.18
CA THR A 391 6.27 -0.82 -5.37
C THR A 391 6.13 0.25 -6.44
N VAL A 392 6.69 1.41 -6.17
CA VAL A 392 6.90 2.48 -7.14
C VAL A 392 8.39 2.49 -7.44
N TYR A 393 8.73 2.42 -8.72
CA TYR A 393 10.11 2.38 -9.21
C TYR A 393 10.42 3.63 -10.02
#